data_AF-A0A0K2BJV1-F1
#
_entry.id   AF-A0A0K2BJV1-F1
#
_cell.length_a   1.000
_cell.length_b   1.000
_cell.length_c   1.000
_cell.angle_alpha   90.00
_cell.angle_beta   90.00
_cell.angle_gamma   90.00
#
_symmetry.space_group_name_H-M   'P 1'
#
loop_
_entity.id
_entity.type
_entity.pdbx_description
1 polymer ?
#
loop_
_entity_poly.entity_id
_entity_poly.type
_entity_poly.pdbx_seq_one_letter_code
_entity_poly.pdbx_strand_id
1 'polypeptide(L)'
;MGITDDIFDIARSNKEDLEKYDVLILGISTWYYGEAQCDWDEFFPTMKQIDFSGKKVALFGCGDQEDYSEYFCDALGTLGDIIEQQGATIVGHWLTSSYNFEASKGLVNKDYFIGLAIDEDRQPELTATRVANWVKQIKYELNIY
;
A
#
# COMPACT_ATOMS: atom_id res chain seq x y z
N MET A 1 -4.06 24.23 8.67
CA MET A 1 -3.48 23.77 7.39
C MET A 1 -4.48 22.75 6.88
N GLY A 2 -5.25 23.08 5.84
CA GLY A 2 -6.32 22.20 5.36
C GLY A 2 -5.69 20.99 4.68
N ILE A 3 -6.07 19.79 5.10
CA ILE A 3 -5.78 18.58 4.34
C ILE A 3 -6.59 18.71 3.05
N THR A 4 -5.92 18.71 1.90
CA THR A 4 -6.56 18.61 0.59
C THR A 4 -6.61 17.13 0.24
N ASP A 5 -7.81 16.56 0.22
CA ASP A 5 -8.05 15.15 -0.12
C ASP A 5 -8.27 15.03 -1.63
N ASP A 6 -7.19 14.86 -2.38
CA ASP A 6 -7.25 14.61 -3.81
C ASP A 6 -7.13 13.10 -4.10
N ILE A 7 -7.99 12.58 -4.96
CA ILE A 7 -7.99 11.17 -5.37
C ILE A 7 -7.55 11.10 -6.82
N PHE A 8 -6.53 10.30 -7.08
CA PHE A 8 -5.97 10.08 -8.41
C PHE A 8 -6.05 8.62 -8.81
N ASP A 9 -6.35 8.41 -10.08
CA ASP A 9 -6.17 7.12 -10.75
C ASP A 9 -4.75 7.08 -11.32
N ILE A 10 -3.97 6.04 -10.98
CA ILE A 10 -2.57 5.94 -11.38
C ILE A 10 -2.42 5.91 -12.91
N ALA A 11 -3.39 5.33 -13.63
CA ALA A 11 -3.42 5.29 -15.09
C ALA A 11 -3.51 6.68 -15.75
N ARG A 12 -3.90 7.70 -14.97
CA ARG A 12 -4.06 9.09 -15.43
C ARG A 12 -3.14 10.06 -14.71
N SER A 13 -2.31 9.56 -13.81
CA SER A 13 -1.40 10.36 -13.01
C SER A 13 -0.08 10.57 -13.74
N ASN A 14 0.62 11.64 -13.38
CA ASN A 14 1.98 11.88 -13.80
C ASN A 14 2.89 12.00 -12.57
N LYS A 15 4.19 12.16 -12.84
CA LYS A 15 5.21 12.35 -11.81
C LYS A 15 4.89 13.54 -10.89
N GLU A 16 4.51 14.66 -11.48
CA GLU A 16 4.27 15.92 -10.79
C GLU A 16 3.06 15.84 -9.84
N ASP A 17 2.07 15.00 -10.13
CA ASP A 17 0.92 14.80 -9.24
C ASP A 17 1.33 14.22 -7.89
N LEU A 18 2.28 13.28 -7.87
CA LEU A 18 2.77 12.70 -6.62
C LEU A 18 3.75 13.63 -5.89
N GLU A 19 4.59 14.37 -6.63
CA GLU A 19 5.61 15.24 -6.05
C GLU A 19 5.03 16.39 -5.21
N LYS A 20 3.79 16.81 -5.50
CA LYS A 20 3.07 17.90 -4.80
C LYS A 20 2.77 17.59 -3.33
N TYR A 21 2.78 16.33 -2.90
CA TYR A 21 2.33 15.93 -1.57
C TYR A 21 3.48 15.41 -0.70
N ASP A 22 3.50 15.84 0.56
CA ASP A 22 4.42 15.30 1.58
C ASP A 22 3.89 14.00 2.22
N VAL A 23 2.57 13.79 2.14
CA VAL A 23 1.89 12.59 2.63
C VAL A 23 1.13 11.97 1.47
N LEU A 24 1.38 10.69 1.20
CA LEU A 24 0.75 9.93 0.13
C LEU A 24 0.10 8.67 0.69
N ILE A 25 -1.04 8.28 0.12
CA ILE A 25 -1.68 6.99 0.37
C ILE A 25 -1.81 6.27 -0.97
N LEU A 26 -1.09 5.17 -1.16
CA LEU A 26 -1.02 4.45 -2.43
C LEU A 26 -1.72 3.09 -2.32
N GLY A 27 -2.61 2.82 -3.27
CA GLY A 27 -3.40 1.60 -3.35
C GLY A 27 -2.98 0.71 -4.52
N ILE A 28 -2.63 -0.55 -4.26
CA ILE A 28 -2.21 -1.50 -5.31
C ILE A 28 -2.78 -2.90 -5.07
N SER A 29 -3.38 -3.50 -6.10
CA SER A 29 -3.85 -4.90 -6.07
C SER A 29 -2.80 -5.86 -6.62
N THR A 30 -2.74 -7.07 -6.07
CA THR A 30 -1.96 -8.18 -6.63
C THR A 30 -2.75 -8.93 -7.69
N TRP A 31 -2.11 -9.23 -8.81
CA TRP A 31 -2.67 -9.98 -9.94
C TRP A 31 -1.82 -11.22 -10.25
N TYR A 32 -2.40 -12.17 -10.99
CA TYR A 32 -1.74 -13.38 -11.46
C TYR A 32 -0.97 -14.11 -10.34
N TYR A 33 0.36 -14.17 -10.42
CA TYR A 33 1.23 -14.89 -9.48
C TYR A 33 2.11 -13.91 -8.69
N GLY A 34 1.48 -12.93 -8.06
CA GLY A 34 2.18 -11.93 -7.24
C GLY A 34 2.59 -10.67 -8.00
N GLU A 35 2.00 -10.43 -9.17
CA GLU A 35 2.32 -9.31 -10.04
C GLU A 35 1.53 -8.06 -9.64
N ALA A 36 2.06 -6.88 -9.99
CA ALA A 36 1.32 -5.65 -9.89
C ALA A 36 0.20 -5.59 -10.93
N GLN A 37 -0.84 -4.85 -10.62
CA GLN A 37 -1.83 -4.45 -11.62
C GLN A 37 -1.17 -3.67 -12.77
N CYS A 38 -1.69 -3.81 -13.98
CA CYS A 38 -1.00 -3.34 -15.20
C CYS A 38 -0.67 -1.83 -15.21
N ASP A 39 -1.57 -0.97 -14.72
CA ASP A 39 -1.32 0.47 -14.72
C ASP A 39 -0.20 0.83 -13.74
N TRP A 40 -0.10 0.12 -12.62
CA TRP A 40 1.03 0.25 -11.71
C TRP A 40 2.35 -0.22 -12.32
N ASP A 41 2.33 -1.37 -13.01
CA ASP A 41 3.53 -1.90 -13.67
C ASP A 41 4.08 -0.92 -14.73
N GLU A 42 3.19 -0.34 -15.52
CA GLU A 42 3.52 0.72 -16.49
C GLU A 42 4.03 2.01 -15.81
N PHE A 43 3.57 2.30 -14.59
CA PHE A 43 3.95 3.50 -13.84
C PHE A 43 5.22 3.35 -12.99
N PHE A 44 5.66 2.13 -12.68
CA PHE A 44 6.86 1.88 -11.87
C PHE A 44 8.15 2.55 -12.38
N PRO A 45 8.42 2.64 -13.70
CA PRO A 45 9.55 3.42 -14.21
C PRO A 45 9.49 4.90 -13.83
N THR A 46 8.30 5.47 -13.70
CA THR A 46 8.08 6.85 -13.23
C THR A 46 8.29 6.96 -11.72
N MET A 47 7.81 5.99 -10.94
CA MET A 47 8.02 5.94 -9.48
C MET A 47 9.51 5.97 -9.11
N LYS A 48 10.34 5.27 -9.88
CA LYS A 48 11.80 5.22 -9.69
C LYS A 48 12.52 6.54 -10.01
N GLN A 49 11.81 7.55 -10.52
CA GLN A 49 12.34 8.88 -10.84
C GLN A 49 11.84 9.98 -9.88
N ILE A 50 10.93 9.64 -8.96
CA ILE A 50 10.40 10.57 -7.97
C ILE A 50 11.31 10.57 -6.75
N ASP A 51 11.64 11.74 -6.23
CA ASP A 51 12.30 11.86 -4.93
C ASP A 51 11.26 11.75 -3.81
N PHE A 52 11.33 10.65 -3.05
CA PHE A 52 10.47 10.44 -1.89
C PHE A 52 11.12 10.86 -0.58
N SER A 53 12.31 11.46 -0.61
CA SER A 53 13.02 11.92 0.58
C SER A 53 12.15 12.87 1.40
N GLY A 54 11.92 12.50 2.67
CA GLY A 54 11.11 13.28 3.60
C GLY A 54 9.59 13.07 3.45
N LYS A 55 9.13 12.38 2.40
CA LYS A 55 7.71 12.05 2.22
C LYS A 55 7.30 10.89 3.14
N LYS A 56 6.08 10.93 3.65
CA LYS A 56 5.44 9.84 4.39
C LYS A 56 4.45 9.13 3.49
N VAL A 57 4.57 7.81 3.36
CA VAL A 57 3.73 7.03 2.44
C VAL A 57 3.04 5.91 3.19
N ALA A 58 1.72 5.85 3.09
CA ALA A 58 0.92 4.74 3.58
C ALA A 58 0.51 3.85 2.40
N LEU A 59 0.57 2.53 2.56
CA LEU A 59 0.21 1.59 1.50
C LEU A 59 -1.03 0.80 1.89
N PHE A 60 -1.89 0.53 0.92
CA PHE A 60 -2.94 -0.48 1.05
C PHE A 60 -3.04 -1.31 -0.22
N GLY A 61 -3.50 -2.55 -0.08
CA GLY A 61 -3.61 -3.44 -1.21
C GLY A 61 -4.64 -4.53 -1.02
N CYS A 62 -5.02 -5.14 -2.14
CA CYS A 62 -6.02 -6.20 -2.17
C CYS A 62 -5.42 -7.48 -2.75
N GLY A 63 -5.85 -8.61 -2.21
CA GLY A 63 -5.55 -9.95 -2.73
C GLY A 63 -6.50 -10.99 -2.14
N ASP A 64 -6.35 -12.24 -2.57
CA ASP A 64 -7.11 -13.39 -2.07
C ASP A 64 -6.15 -14.35 -1.35
N GLN A 65 -6.33 -14.48 -0.03
CA GLN A 65 -5.42 -15.27 0.81
C GLN A 65 -5.57 -16.78 0.66
N GLU A 66 -6.67 -17.25 0.08
CA GLU A 66 -6.96 -18.69 -0.06
C GLU A 66 -6.51 -19.20 -1.43
N ASP A 67 -6.95 -18.56 -2.52
CA ASP A 67 -6.61 -19.02 -3.87
C ASP A 67 -5.18 -18.65 -4.27
N TYR A 68 -4.61 -17.60 -3.66
CA TYR A 68 -3.26 -17.10 -3.92
C TYR A 68 -2.44 -16.98 -2.64
N SER A 69 -2.55 -17.98 -1.77
CA SER A 69 -1.90 -18.02 -0.45
C SER A 69 -0.37 -17.85 -0.49
N GLU A 70 0.30 -18.25 -1.57
CA GLU A 70 1.76 -18.08 -1.77
C GLU A 70 2.15 -16.68 -2.27
N TYR A 71 1.17 -15.86 -2.68
CA TYR A 71 1.37 -14.55 -3.31
C TYR A 71 0.51 -13.44 -2.68
N PHE A 72 -0.01 -13.68 -1.46
CA PHE A 72 -1.03 -12.83 -0.87
C PHE A 72 -0.53 -11.39 -0.71
N CYS A 73 -1.17 -10.43 -1.38
CA CYS A 73 -0.79 -9.01 -1.37
C CYS A 73 0.69 -8.74 -1.77
N ASP A 74 1.33 -9.57 -2.59
CA ASP A 74 2.73 -9.41 -3.05
C ASP A 74 3.05 -8.03 -3.66
N ALA A 75 2.09 -7.41 -4.37
CA ALA A 75 2.29 -6.12 -5.02
C ALA A 75 2.57 -4.99 -4.02
N LEU A 76 2.12 -5.11 -2.77
CA LEU A 76 2.48 -4.19 -1.68
C LEU A 76 3.99 -4.15 -1.46
N GLY A 77 4.64 -5.32 -1.45
CA GLY A 77 6.09 -5.43 -1.27
C GLY A 77 6.84 -4.76 -2.42
N THR A 78 6.40 -5.03 -3.65
CA THR A 78 7.01 -4.43 -4.85
C THR A 78 6.93 -2.90 -4.83
N LEU A 79 5.76 -2.35 -4.50
CA LEU A 79 5.58 -0.90 -4.39
C LEU A 79 6.40 -0.32 -3.22
N GLY A 80 6.40 -1.00 -2.07
CA GLY A 80 7.18 -0.63 -0.89
C GLY A 80 8.67 -0.53 -1.17
N ASP A 81 9.26 -1.58 -1.77
CA ASP A 81 10.68 -1.61 -2.14
C ASP A 81 11.06 -0.44 -3.05
N ILE A 82 10.20 -0.11 -4.02
CA ILE A 82 10.44 1.00 -4.95
C ILE A 82 10.49 2.32 -4.20
N ILE A 83 9.50 2.63 -3.36
CA ILE A 83 9.42 3.94 -2.69
C ILE A 83 10.47 4.09 -1.58
N GLU A 84 10.81 3.01 -0.87
CA GLU A 84 11.87 3.04 0.15
C GLU A 84 13.24 3.29 -0.49
N GLN A 85 13.52 2.68 -1.64
CA GLN A 85 14.74 2.97 -2.42
C GLN A 85 14.84 4.44 -2.86
N GLN A 86 13.70 5.13 -2.99
CA GLN A 86 13.63 6.56 -3.29
C GLN A 86 13.57 7.46 -2.04
N GLY A 87 13.74 6.91 -0.84
CA GLY A 87 13.83 7.67 0.41
C GLY A 87 12.51 7.92 1.14
N ALA A 88 11.41 7.26 0.74
CA ALA A 88 10.15 7.33 1.46
C ALA A 88 10.29 6.82 2.90
N THR A 89 9.55 7.41 3.84
CA THR A 89 9.25 6.72 5.10
C THR A 89 7.87 6.10 5.01
N ILE A 90 7.80 4.77 5.12
CA ILE A 90 6.54 4.06 5.17
C ILE A 90 5.90 4.20 6.56
N VAL A 91 4.58 4.40 6.57
CA VAL A 91 3.72 4.44 7.75
C VAL A 91 2.54 3.49 7.57
N GLY A 92 1.92 3.06 8.66
CA GLY A 92 0.71 2.22 8.61
C GLY A 92 1.00 0.74 8.39
N HIS A 93 2.06 0.19 8.98
CA HIS A 93 2.25 -1.27 9.01
C HIS A 93 1.05 -1.97 9.65
N TRP A 94 0.68 -3.14 9.14
CA TRP A 94 -0.57 -3.82 9.51
C TRP A 94 -0.36 -5.24 10.00
N LEU A 95 -1.08 -5.67 11.04
CA LEU A 95 -0.90 -6.98 11.66
C LEU A 95 -1.32 -8.13 10.75
N THR A 96 -0.52 -9.21 10.73
CA THR A 96 -0.80 -10.44 9.96
C THR A 96 -1.73 -11.42 10.67
N SER A 97 -1.97 -11.24 11.97
CA SER A 97 -2.58 -12.26 12.85
C SER A 97 -4.02 -12.66 12.50
N SER A 98 -4.75 -11.87 11.71
CA SER A 98 -6.11 -12.17 11.27
C SER A 98 -6.21 -12.77 9.87
N TYR A 99 -5.08 -13.13 9.27
CA TYR A 99 -4.99 -13.67 7.91
C TYR A 99 -4.39 -15.07 7.95
N ASN A 100 -4.73 -15.89 6.96
CA ASN A 100 -4.19 -17.23 6.77
C ASN A 100 -3.67 -17.36 5.34
N PHE A 101 -2.34 -17.33 5.19
CA PHE A 101 -1.64 -17.40 3.91
C PHE A 101 -0.30 -18.13 4.11
N GLU A 102 0.32 -18.59 3.02
CA GLU A 102 1.58 -19.33 3.05
C GLU A 102 2.79 -18.40 2.94
N ALA A 103 2.73 -17.42 2.03
CA ALA A 103 3.78 -16.44 1.81
C ALA A 103 3.24 -15.11 1.29
N SER A 104 4.01 -14.05 1.52
CA SER A 104 3.72 -12.71 1.00
C SER A 104 5.00 -11.88 0.94
N LYS A 105 5.27 -11.26 -0.21
CA LYS A 105 6.30 -10.21 -0.36
C LYS A 105 5.90 -8.90 0.32
N GLY A 106 4.63 -8.73 0.65
CA GLY A 106 4.11 -7.57 1.37
C GLY A 106 4.47 -7.55 2.86
N LEU A 107 5.28 -8.49 3.36
CA LEU A 107 5.69 -8.56 4.76
C LEU A 107 6.95 -7.75 5.05
N VAL A 108 6.92 -6.95 6.12
CA VAL A 108 8.13 -6.36 6.73
C VAL A 108 8.79 -7.37 7.65
N ASN A 109 7.97 -8.17 8.33
CA ASN A 109 8.38 -9.30 9.15
C ASN A 109 7.17 -10.25 9.30
N LYS A 110 7.33 -11.33 10.09
CA LYS A 110 6.26 -12.33 10.30
C LYS A 110 4.95 -11.78 10.89
N ASP A 111 5.02 -10.67 11.63
CA ASP A 111 3.89 -10.14 12.40
C ASP A 111 3.22 -8.95 11.67
N TYR A 112 3.89 -8.35 10.68
CA TYR A 112 3.44 -7.12 10.02
C TYR A 112 3.61 -7.12 8.50
N PHE A 113 2.54 -6.74 7.81
CA PHE A 113 2.56 -6.24 6.45
C PHE A 113 3.11 -4.81 6.39
N ILE A 114 3.68 -4.45 5.23
CA ILE A 114 4.18 -3.12 4.89
C ILE A 114 3.06 -2.07 4.77
N GLY A 115 1.82 -2.51 4.64
CA GLY A 115 0.62 -1.68 4.56
C GLY A 115 -0.64 -2.47 4.86
N LEU A 116 -1.79 -1.83 4.72
CA LEU A 116 -3.09 -2.47 4.95
C LEU A 116 -3.39 -3.53 3.87
N ALA A 117 -3.51 -4.80 4.28
CA ALA A 117 -3.99 -5.87 3.42
C ALA A 117 -5.53 -6.00 3.50
N ILE A 118 -6.21 -5.97 2.36
CA ILE A 118 -7.65 -6.19 2.24
C ILE A 118 -7.90 -7.45 1.41
N ASP A 119 -8.93 -8.18 1.80
CA ASP A 119 -9.37 -9.40 1.12
C ASP A 119 -10.90 -9.37 1.09
N GLU A 120 -11.45 -8.89 -0.03
CA GLU A 120 -12.90 -8.81 -0.26
C GLU A 120 -13.49 -10.17 -0.68
N ASP A 121 -12.67 -11.11 -1.11
CA ASP A 121 -13.09 -12.43 -1.57
C ASP A 121 -13.36 -13.37 -0.38
N ARG A 122 -12.53 -13.29 0.67
CA ARG A 122 -12.56 -14.18 1.85
C ARG A 122 -13.01 -13.50 3.12
N GLN A 123 -12.77 -12.19 3.28
CA GLN A 123 -13.02 -11.46 4.52
C GLN A 123 -13.69 -10.08 4.33
N PRO A 124 -14.72 -9.95 3.46
CA PRO A 124 -15.35 -8.65 3.15
C PRO A 124 -15.95 -7.97 4.38
N GLU A 125 -16.42 -8.73 5.37
CA GLU A 125 -17.00 -8.20 6.61
C GLU A 125 -15.97 -7.45 7.49
N LEU A 126 -14.68 -7.71 7.29
CA LEU A 126 -13.61 -7.09 8.05
C LEU A 126 -13.13 -5.77 7.43
N THR A 127 -13.36 -5.53 6.14
CA THR A 127 -12.80 -4.39 5.41
C THR A 127 -13.13 -3.05 6.03
N ALA A 128 -14.41 -2.78 6.32
CA ALA A 128 -14.82 -1.50 6.90
C ALA A 128 -14.12 -1.23 8.25
N THR A 129 -13.99 -2.26 9.09
CA THR A 129 -13.33 -2.15 10.39
C THR A 129 -11.82 -1.99 10.25
N ARG A 130 -11.20 -2.75 9.34
CA ARG A 130 -9.77 -2.69 9.01
C ARG A 130 -9.37 -1.30 8.52
N VAL A 131 -10.08 -0.76 7.53
CA VAL A 131 -9.86 0.60 7.00
C VAL A 131 -10.03 1.64 8.11
N ALA A 132 -11.10 1.58 8.91
CA ALA A 132 -11.33 2.56 9.97
C ALA A 132 -10.22 2.55 11.04
N ASN A 133 -9.71 1.37 11.41
CA ASN A 133 -8.64 1.24 12.39
C ASN A 133 -7.29 1.68 11.81
N TRP A 134 -7.01 1.30 10.57
CA TRP A 134 -5.79 1.69 9.88
C TRP A 134 -5.72 3.20 9.65
N VAL A 135 -6.82 3.84 9.24
CA VAL A 135 -6.90 5.30 9.11
C VAL A 135 -6.62 6.00 10.44
N LYS A 136 -7.11 5.48 11.56
CA LYS A 136 -6.79 6.03 12.90
C LYS A 136 -5.31 5.88 13.23
N GLN A 137 -4.71 4.73 12.91
CA GLN A 137 -3.29 4.47 13.12
C GLN A 137 -2.43 5.44 12.31
N ILE A 138 -2.64 5.56 11.00
CA ILE A 138 -1.83 6.46 10.15
C ILE A 138 -1.97 7.92 10.58
N LYS A 139 -3.17 8.36 11.01
CA LYS A 139 -3.37 9.71 11.54
C LYS A 139 -2.51 9.99 12.78
N TYR A 140 -2.40 9.00 13.66
CA TYR A 140 -1.53 9.08 14.84
C TYR A 140 -0.04 9.12 14.44
N GLU A 141 0.40 8.22 13.56
CA GLU A 141 1.80 8.17 13.08
C GLU A 141 2.22 9.44 12.33
N LEU A 142 1.29 10.08 11.62
CA LEU A 142 1.49 11.33 10.89
C LEU A 142 1.32 12.59 11.76
N ASN A 143 0.90 12.46 13.03
CA ASN A 143 0.58 13.58 13.92
C ASN A 143 -0.49 14.53 13.35
N ILE A 144 -1.52 13.99 12.68
CA ILE A 144 -2.66 14.75 12.13
C ILE A 144 -3.94 14.37 12.90
N TYR A 145 -4.35 15.26 13.82
CA TYR A 145 -5.50 15.07 14.72
C TYR A 145 -6.60 16.09 14.47
#